data_AF-A0A355GMZ3-F1
#
_entry.id   AF-A0A355GMZ3-F1
#
_cell.length_a   1.000
_cell.length_b   1.000
_cell.length_c   1.000
_cell.angle_alpha   90.00
_cell.angle_beta   90.00
_cell.angle_gamma   90.00
#
_symmetry.space_group_name_H-M   'P 1'
#
loop_
_entity.id
_entity.type
_entity.pdbx_description
1 polymer ?
#
loop_
_entity_poly.entity_id
_entity_poly.type
_entity_poly.pdbx_seq_one_letter_code
_entity_poly.pdbx_strand_id
1 'polypeptide(L)' 'MSMFVGESLVGEGNEVAHIDLLIGDKTGPVGAAFANALSSQKMGHSNLLAVLSPNLAVKQ' A
#
# COMPACT_ATOMS: atom_id res chain seq x y z
N MET A 1 -10.05 -15.75 3.81
CA MET A 1 -10.17 -14.45 4.51
C MET A 1 -9.11 -14.33 5.60
N SER A 2 -7.84 -14.39 5.20
CA SER A 2 -6.72 -14.10 6.10
C SER A 2 -6.09 -12.77 5.70
N MET A 3 -5.75 -11.97 6.69
CA MET A 3 -4.91 -10.78 6.56
C MET A 3 -3.50 -11.17 7.01
N PHE A 4 -2.52 -10.83 6.21
CA PHE A 4 -1.11 -11.02 6.49
C PHE A 4 -0.44 -9.66 6.66
N VAL A 5 0.54 -9.62 7.55
CA VAL A 5 1.32 -8.42 7.88
C VAL A 5 2.79 -8.76 7.64
N GLY A 6 3.50 -7.87 6.95
CA GLY A 6 4.93 -7.95 6.74
C GLY A 6 5.58 -6.59 6.96
N GLU A 7 6.87 -6.62 7.29
CA GLU A 7 7.71 -5.44 7.49
C GLU A 7 9.10 -5.74 6.92
N SER A 8 9.77 -4.70 6.41
CA SER A 8 11.18 -4.76 6.06
C SER A 8 11.85 -3.39 6.09
N LEU A 9 13.08 -3.36 6.63
CA LEU A 9 14.01 -2.24 6.55
C LEU A 9 15.24 -2.65 5.73
N VAL A 10 15.53 -1.88 4.67
CA VAL A 10 16.64 -2.16 3.74
C VAL A 10 17.33 -0.85 3.33
N GLY A 11 18.66 -0.90 3.20
CA GLY A 11 19.48 0.24 2.80
C GLY A 11 20.13 0.96 3.98
N GLU A 12 20.83 2.06 3.69
CA GLU A 12 21.58 2.87 4.65
C GLU A 12 21.53 4.36 4.25
N GLY A 13 21.95 5.26 5.14
CA GLY A 13 22.01 6.70 4.85
C GLY A 13 20.64 7.37 4.80
N ASN A 14 20.48 8.40 3.96
CA ASN A 14 19.23 9.15 3.83
C ASN A 14 18.17 8.42 2.99
N GLU A 15 18.59 7.41 2.22
CA GLU A 15 17.77 6.63 1.30
C GLU A 15 17.33 5.29 1.89
N VAL A 16 17.56 5.05 3.19
CA VAL A 16 17.04 3.87 3.89
C VAL A 16 15.51 3.78 3.72
N ALA A 17 15.04 2.61 3.31
CA ALA A 17 13.62 2.37 3.07
C ALA A 17 13.08 1.46 4.17
N HIS A 18 11.95 1.86 4.76
CA HIS A 18 11.21 1.08 5.74
C HIS A 18 9.76 0.95 5.25
N ILE A 19 9.31 -0.29 5.09
CA ILE A 19 8.00 -0.61 4.51
C ILE A 19 7.20 -1.45 5.49
N ASP A 20 6.04 -0.91 5.90
CA ASP A 20 4.96 -1.66 6.53
C ASP A 20 3.95 -2.12 5.46
N LEU A 21 3.61 -3.40 5.44
CA LEU A 21 2.82 -4.00 4.36
C LEU A 21 1.69 -4.91 4.87
N LEU A 22 0.53 -4.75 4.25
CA LEU A 22 -0.66 -5.59 4.45
C LEU A 22 -1.04 -6.29 3.15
N ILE A 23 -1.29 -7.61 3.21
CA ILE A 23 -1.82 -8.41 2.10
C ILE A 23 -3.06 -9.17 2.58
N GLY A 24 -4.11 -9.21 1.78
CA GLY A 24 -5.30 -9.98 2.08
C GLY A 24 -6.34 -9.96 0.96
N ASP A 25 -7.42 -10.70 1.15
CA ASP A 25 -8.52 -10.82 0.19
C ASP A 25 -9.20 -9.46 -0.08
N LYS A 26 -9.59 -9.22 -1.34
CA LYS A 26 -10.29 -7.99 -1.78
C LYS A 26 -11.62 -7.74 -1.08
N THR A 27 -12.33 -8.79 -0.68
CA THR A 27 -13.59 -8.70 0.08
C THR A 27 -13.37 -8.77 1.59
N GLY A 28 -12.11 -8.82 2.03
CA GLY A 28 -11.71 -8.87 3.43
C GLY A 28 -11.32 -7.51 4.01
N PRO A 29 -10.77 -7.49 5.23
CA PRO A 29 -10.41 -6.26 5.93
C PRO A 29 -9.38 -5.41 5.17
N VAL A 30 -8.44 -6.04 4.45
CA VAL A 30 -7.43 -5.32 3.64
C VAL A 30 -8.09 -4.59 2.47
N GLY A 31 -9.03 -5.22 1.77
CA GLY A 31 -9.78 -4.55 0.69
C GLY A 31 -10.63 -3.38 1.18
N ALA A 32 -11.27 -3.50 2.34
CA ALA A 32 -12.00 -2.39 2.96
C ALA A 32 -11.06 -1.24 3.35
N ALA A 33 -9.91 -1.54 3.98
CA ALA A 33 -8.90 -0.55 4.32
C ALA A 33 -8.35 0.17 3.08
N PHE A 34 -8.07 -0.58 2.01
CA PHE A 34 -7.62 -0.04 0.72
C PHE A 34 -8.62 0.96 0.13
N ALA A 35 -9.91 0.59 0.05
CA ALA A 35 -10.96 1.46 -0.48
C ALA A 35 -11.16 2.74 0.38
N ASN A 36 -11.09 2.60 1.70
CA ASN A 36 -11.20 3.72 2.62
C ASN A 36 -10.00 4.68 2.50
N ALA A 37 -8.77 4.15 2.41
CA ALA A 37 -7.58 4.98 2.27
C ALA A 37 -7.57 5.74 0.94
N LEU A 38 -7.94 5.08 -0.16
CA LEU A 38 -7.97 5.70 -1.49
C LEU A 38 -9.04 6.80 -1.60
N SER A 39 -10.16 6.68 -0.88
CA SER A 39 -11.21 7.71 -0.85
C SER A 39 -10.99 8.82 0.17
N SER A 40 -10.14 8.60 1.19
CA SER A 40 -9.88 9.56 2.28
C SER A 40 -8.49 10.20 2.18
N GLN A 41 -8.40 11.25 1.35
CA GLN A 41 -7.17 12.02 1.14
C GLN A 41 -7.00 13.09 2.22
N LYS A 42 -5.76 13.37 2.63
CA LYS A 42 -5.44 14.42 3.63
C LYS A 42 -4.36 15.35 3.12
N MET A 43 -4.35 16.58 3.62
CA MET A 43 -3.28 17.53 3.30
C MET A 43 -1.92 16.96 3.71
N GLY A 44 -0.97 16.93 2.78
CA GLY A 44 0.36 16.35 3.01
C GLY A 44 0.44 14.81 2.88
N HIS A 45 -0.70 14.11 2.71
CA HIS A 45 -0.74 12.64 2.61
C HIS A 45 -1.77 12.21 1.56
N SER A 46 -1.29 11.91 0.35
CA SER A 46 -2.11 11.42 -0.74
C SER A 46 -1.89 9.93 -1.01
N ASN A 47 -2.96 9.15 -1.00
CA ASN A 47 -2.95 7.72 -1.34
C ASN A 47 -3.20 7.53 -2.84
N LEU A 48 -2.37 6.72 -3.50
CA LEU A 48 -2.43 6.47 -4.94
C LEU A 48 -2.38 4.97 -5.26
N LEU A 49 -2.79 4.61 -6.46
CA LEU A 49 -2.55 3.27 -7.01
C LEU A 49 -1.09 3.14 -7.42
N ALA A 50 -0.42 2.09 -6.98
CA ALA A 50 0.88 1.72 -7.53
C ALA A 50 0.72 1.31 -9.00
N VAL A 51 1.47 1.96 -9.89
CA VAL A 51 1.51 1.68 -11.33
C VAL A 51 2.96 1.52 -11.78
N LEU A 52 3.23 0.63 -12.73
CA LEU A 52 4.57 0.51 -13.31
C LEU A 52 4.87 1.74 -14.18
N SER A 53 3.87 2.17 -14.95
CA SER A 53 3.87 3.39 -15.75
C SER A 53 2.43 3.89 -15.89
N PRO A 54 2.20 5.14 -16.35
CA PRO A 54 0.84 5.60 -16.65
C PRO A 54 0.10 4.60 -17.56
N ASN A 55 -1.16 4.33 -17.24
CA ASN A 55 -2.01 3.34 -17.90
C ASN A 55 -1.58 1.86 -17.76
N LEU A 56 -0.64 1.52 -16.87
CA LEU A 56 -0.23 0.14 -16.57
C LEU A 56 -0.11 -0.08 -15.05
N ALA A 57 -1.22 -0.49 -14.42
CA ALA A 57 -1.26 -0.78 -12.99
C ALA A 57 -0.62 -2.14 -12.66
N VAL A 58 -0.01 -2.25 -11.48
CA VAL A 58 0.35 -3.57 -10.93
C VAL A 58 -0.93 -4.32 -10.60
N LYS A 59 -0.97 -5.64 -10.83
CA LYS A 59 -2.14 -6.44 -10.47
C LYS A 59 -2.23 -6.56 -8.95
N GLN A 60 -3.41 -6.22 -8.41
CA GLN A 60 -3.81 -6.43 -7.02
C GLN A 60 -4.79 -7.60 -6.91
#